data_AF-A0A0G4NKK8-F1
#
_entry.id   AF-A0A0G4NKK8-F1
#
_cell.length_a   1.000
_cell.length_b   1.000
_cell.length_c   1.000
_cell.angle_alpha   90.00
_cell.angle_beta   90.00
_cell.angle_gamma   90.00
#
_symmetry.space_group_name_H-M   'P 1'
#
loop_
_entity.id
_entity.type
_entity.pdbx_description
1 polymer ?
#
loop_
_entity_poly.entity_id
_entity_poly.type
_entity_poly.pdbx_seq_one_letter_code
_entity_poly.pdbx_strand_id
1 'polypeptide(L)'
;MDFLTLIGGPAFTPTQAEELKGRINKHAGLESPGRAAFTSPTQLDTLGAEGLAPLRYVDNRRRIAEPECYPANPNGSPGGVAGVRSKDGRVLALMPHPERTIMADVASYVPPYVPL
;
A
#
# COMPACT_ATOMS: atom_id res chain seq x y z
N MET A 1 -2.15 -13.47 10.54
CA MET A 1 -2.96 -12.35 10.01
C MET A 1 -2.36 -12.00 8.67
N ASP A 2 -3.12 -12.12 7.59
CA ASP A 2 -2.64 -11.85 6.24
C ASP A 2 -2.53 -10.34 6.04
N PHE A 3 -1.29 -9.84 6.15
CA PHE A 3 -1.00 -8.42 6.10
C PHE A 3 -1.01 -7.86 4.66
N LEU A 4 -1.04 -8.70 3.62
CA LEU A 4 -0.84 -8.26 2.24
C LEU A 4 -1.90 -8.85 1.31
N THR A 5 -2.66 -7.98 0.64
CA THR A 5 -3.51 -8.37 -0.48
C THR A 5 -2.69 -8.34 -1.76
N LEU A 6 -2.66 -9.46 -2.48
CA LEU A 6 -2.05 -9.59 -3.81
C LEU A 6 -3.15 -9.72 -4.86
N ILE A 7 -3.12 -8.85 -5.86
CA ILE A 7 -4.03 -8.87 -7.00
C ILE A 7 -3.19 -9.14 -8.26
N GLY A 8 -3.49 -10.21 -9.00
CA GLY A 8 -2.78 -10.58 -10.23
C GLY A 8 -3.61 -11.45 -11.17
N GLY A 9 -3.39 -11.29 -12.48
CA GLY A 9 -4.01 -12.12 -13.52
C GLY A 9 -3.31 -13.50 -13.70
N PRO A 10 -3.76 -14.34 -14.66
CA PRO A 10 -3.29 -15.73 -14.82
C PRO A 10 -1.81 -15.90 -15.22
N ALA A 11 -1.07 -14.81 -15.47
CA ALA A 11 0.35 -14.82 -15.83
C ALA A 11 1.27 -14.71 -14.59
N PHE A 12 0.96 -15.48 -13.55
CA PHE A 12 1.63 -15.43 -12.26
C PHE A 12 2.95 -16.21 -12.29
N THR A 13 4.07 -15.59 -11.88
CA THR A 13 5.27 -16.33 -11.49
C THR A 13 5.50 -16.19 -9.98
N PRO A 14 5.75 -17.27 -9.23
CA PRO A 14 6.01 -17.21 -7.79
C PRO A 14 7.13 -16.24 -7.40
N THR A 15 8.12 -16.05 -8.27
CA THR A 15 9.29 -15.16 -8.05
C THR A 15 8.89 -13.69 -7.93
N GLN A 16 7.98 -13.20 -8.78
CA GLN A 16 7.54 -11.80 -8.75
C GLN A 16 6.69 -11.49 -7.51
N ALA A 17 5.93 -12.47 -7.02
CA ALA A 17 5.14 -12.32 -5.79
C ALA A 17 6.04 -12.28 -4.54
N GLU A 18 7.10 -13.09 -4.48
CA GLU A 18 8.07 -13.04 -3.38
C GLU A 18 8.90 -11.75 -3.39
N GLU A 19 9.25 -11.22 -4.57
CA GLU A 19 9.89 -9.90 -4.68
C GLU A 19 9.00 -8.78 -4.11
N LEU A 20 7.70 -8.77 -4.46
CA LEU A 20 6.75 -7.78 -3.98
C LEU A 20 6.46 -7.92 -2.47
N LYS A 21 6.32 -9.14 -1.97
CA LYS A 21 6.20 -9.42 -0.52
C LYS A 21 7.44 -8.94 0.23
N GLY A 22 8.64 -9.15 -0.34
CA GLY A 22 9.90 -8.72 0.25
C GLY A 22 10.05 -7.20 0.40
N ARG A 23 9.38 -6.41 -0.44
CA ARG A 23 9.40 -4.94 -0.37
C ARG A 23 8.48 -4.36 0.71
N ILE A 24 7.44 -5.09 1.12
CA ILE A 24 6.47 -4.63 2.12
C ILE A 24 6.74 -5.27 3.51
N ASN A 25 7.31 -6.48 3.59
CA ASN A 25 7.32 -7.26 4.84
C ASN A 25 8.69 -7.56 5.48
N LYS A 26 9.79 -6.91 5.10
CA LYS A 26 11.12 -7.46 5.45
C LYS A 26 11.56 -7.41 6.93
N HIS A 27 10.81 -6.91 7.91
CA HIS A 27 11.24 -7.05 9.31
C HIS A 27 10.09 -7.33 10.29
N ALA A 28 9.81 -8.62 10.49
CA ALA A 28 9.31 -9.14 11.76
C ALA A 28 10.42 -8.95 12.82
N GLY A 29 10.47 -7.75 13.42
CA GLY A 29 11.55 -7.39 14.33
C GLY A 29 11.17 -6.30 15.30
N LEU A 30 10.90 -5.08 14.82
CA LEU A 30 10.67 -3.89 15.67
C LEU A 30 9.80 -2.81 14.98
N GLU A 31 9.10 -3.13 13.90
CA GLU A 31 8.33 -2.16 13.10
C GLU A 31 6.85 -2.55 12.99
N SER A 32 5.96 -1.55 12.89
CA SER A 32 4.52 -1.75 12.74
C SER A 32 4.21 -2.69 11.57
N PRO A 33 3.38 -3.74 11.74
CA PRO A 33 3.06 -4.66 10.65
C PRO A 33 2.59 -3.93 9.38
N GLY A 34 3.19 -4.28 8.25
CA GLY A 34 2.86 -3.68 6.96
C GLY A 34 3.54 -2.36 6.64
N ARG A 35 4.45 -1.88 7.48
CA ARG A 35 5.30 -0.73 7.17
C ARG A 35 6.22 -1.04 6.00
N ALA A 36 6.18 -0.23 4.95
CA ALA A 36 7.13 -0.32 3.85
C ALA A 36 8.56 -0.02 4.34
N ALA A 37 9.49 -0.92 4.03
CA ALA A 37 10.90 -0.79 4.43
C ALA A 37 11.78 -0.53 3.21
N PHE A 38 12.70 0.43 3.36
CA PHE A 38 13.67 0.80 2.33
C PHE A 38 15.07 0.75 2.93
N THR A 39 16.04 0.21 2.21
CA THR A 39 17.44 0.16 2.65
C THR A 39 18.18 1.47 2.37
N SER A 40 17.61 2.36 1.54
CA SER A 40 18.12 3.72 1.33
C SER A 40 17.02 4.69 0.88
N PRO A 41 17.17 6.01 1.12
CA PRO A 41 16.23 7.02 0.60
C PRO A 41 16.05 6.98 -0.92
N THR A 42 17.12 6.68 -1.66
CA THR A 42 17.11 6.60 -3.13
C THR A 42 16.14 5.54 -3.66
N GLN A 43 15.85 4.49 -2.90
CA GLN A 43 14.88 3.47 -3.30
C GLN A 43 13.45 4.00 -3.27
N LEU A 44 13.10 4.83 -2.29
CA LEU A 44 11.79 5.48 -2.23
C LEU A 44 11.63 6.47 -3.38
N ASP A 45 12.67 7.26 -3.65
CA ASP A 45 12.68 8.21 -4.77
C ASP A 45 12.53 7.49 -6.11
N THR A 46 13.28 6.41 -6.32
CA THR A 46 13.19 5.59 -7.55
C THR A 46 11.82 4.95 -7.70
N LEU A 47 11.26 4.40 -6.61
CA LEU A 47 9.91 3.84 -6.60
C LEU A 47 8.85 4.89 -6.98
N GLY A 48 9.00 6.12 -6.50
CA GLY A 48 8.13 7.25 -6.84
C GLY A 48 8.31 7.69 -8.29
N ALA A 49 9.55 7.88 -8.75
CA ALA A 49 9.88 8.33 -10.10
C ALA A 49 9.45 7.32 -11.18
N GLU A 50 9.53 6.01 -10.89
CA GLU A 50 9.05 4.96 -11.79
C GLU A 50 7.53 4.71 -11.70
N GLY A 51 6.80 5.43 -10.85
CA GLY A 51 5.35 5.26 -10.70
C GLY A 51 4.93 3.89 -10.13
N LEU A 52 5.83 3.24 -9.38
CA LEU A 52 5.62 1.88 -8.87
C LEU A 52 4.87 1.82 -7.54
N ALA A 53 4.55 2.97 -6.94
CA ALA A 53 3.74 3.06 -5.73
C ALA A 53 2.43 3.82 -5.98
N PRO A 54 1.42 3.14 -6.55
CA PRO A 54 0.18 3.77 -6.98
C PRO A 54 -0.77 4.12 -5.83
N LEU A 55 -0.51 3.62 -4.61
CA LEU A 55 -1.36 3.81 -3.45
C LEU A 55 -0.57 4.48 -2.32
N ARG A 56 -1.15 5.57 -1.81
CA ARG A 56 -0.55 6.41 -0.77
C ARG A 56 -1.57 6.72 0.33
N TYR A 57 -1.14 6.64 1.58
CA TYR A 57 -1.87 7.22 2.71
C TYR A 57 -1.81 8.74 2.64
N VAL A 58 -2.96 9.38 2.85
CA VAL A 58 -3.10 10.84 2.84
C VAL A 58 -3.87 11.31 4.06
N ASP A 59 -3.62 12.55 4.48
CA ASP A 59 -4.41 13.21 5.51
C ASP A 59 -5.74 13.74 4.95
N ASN A 60 -6.60 14.24 5.84
CA ASN A 60 -7.91 14.82 5.46
C ASN A 60 -7.79 16.11 4.60
N ARG A 61 -6.57 16.63 4.41
CA ARG A 61 -6.26 17.77 3.54
C ARG A 61 -5.64 17.30 2.21
N ARG A 62 -5.67 15.99 1.93
CA ARG A 62 -5.16 15.34 0.71
C ARG A 62 -3.64 15.49 0.52
N ARG A 63 -2.90 15.66 1.62
CA ARG A 63 -1.43 15.67 1.60
C ARG A 63 -0.94 14.27 1.94
N ILE A 64 0.19 13.85 1.37
CA ILE A 64 0.83 12.59 1.74
C ILE A 64 1.06 12.59 3.26
N ALA A 65 0.64 11.50 3.92
CA ALA A 65 0.78 11.37 5.37
C ALA A 65 2.17 10.84 5.70
N GLU A 66 2.97 11.66 6.40
CA GLU A 66 4.31 11.32 6.86
C GLU A 66 4.30 10.14 7.87
N PRO A 67 5.43 9.47 8.12
CA PRO A 67 5.50 8.29 9.00
C PRO A 67 4.93 8.52 10.41
N GLU A 68 5.06 9.72 10.95
CA GLU A 68 4.62 10.06 12.31
C GLU A 68 3.13 10.45 12.37
N CYS A 69 2.46 10.60 11.22
CA CYS A 69 1.08 11.06 11.12
C CYS A 69 0.05 9.96 11.39
N TYR A 70 0.14 9.30 12.55
CA TYR A 70 -0.92 8.41 13.01
C TYR A 70 -2.19 9.22 13.39
N PRO A 71 -3.41 8.80 13.01
CA PRO A 71 -3.77 7.56 12.33
C PRO A 71 -3.83 7.65 10.79
N ALA A 72 -3.59 8.82 10.18
CA ALA A 72 -3.67 9.00 8.73
C ALA A 72 -2.70 8.07 7.96
N ASN A 73 -1.52 7.81 8.52
CA ASN A 73 -0.59 6.77 8.11
C ASN A 73 -0.54 5.68 9.22
N PRO A 74 -1.31 4.58 9.11
CA PRO A 74 -1.53 3.66 10.21
C PRO A 74 -0.31 2.76 10.53
N ASN A 75 0.59 2.57 9.57
CA ASN A 75 1.78 1.73 9.73
C ASN A 75 3.10 2.51 9.67
N GLY A 76 3.04 3.84 9.48
CA GLY A 76 4.21 4.71 9.43
C GLY A 76 5.09 4.50 8.21
N SER A 77 4.53 4.04 7.08
CA SER A 77 5.28 3.81 5.85
C SER A 77 5.88 5.11 5.30
N PRO A 78 7.20 5.17 4.99
CA PRO A 78 7.84 6.32 4.35
C PRO A 78 7.14 6.75 3.06
N GLY A 79 6.97 8.05 2.87
CA GLY A 79 6.23 8.61 1.74
C GLY A 79 4.79 8.12 1.64
N GLY A 80 4.19 7.67 2.75
CA GLY A 80 2.84 7.15 2.81
C GLY A 80 2.59 5.89 1.97
N VAL A 81 3.59 5.08 1.62
CA VAL A 81 3.39 3.89 0.76
C VAL A 81 2.32 2.96 1.35
N ALA A 82 1.23 2.75 0.60
CA ALA A 82 0.17 1.81 0.97
C ALA A 82 0.08 0.60 0.03
N GLY A 83 0.69 0.69 -1.15
CA GLY A 83 0.79 -0.43 -2.10
C GLY A 83 1.79 -0.16 -3.22
N VAL A 84 2.27 -1.24 -3.83
CA VAL A 84 3.25 -1.24 -4.92
C VAL A 84 2.82 -2.16 -6.04
N ARG A 85 3.24 -1.85 -7.28
CA ARG A 85 3.00 -2.70 -8.45
C ARG A 85 4.29 -3.18 -9.10
N SER A 86 4.19 -4.25 -9.86
CA SER A 86 5.24 -4.67 -10.79
C SER A 86 5.44 -3.62 -11.90
N LYS A 87 6.63 -3.59 -12.52
CA LYS A 87 6.94 -2.66 -13.62
C LYS A 87 5.96 -2.83 -14.79
N ASP A 88 5.61 -4.06 -15.11
CA ASP A 88 4.62 -4.40 -16.16
C ASP A 88 3.16 -4.19 -15.74
N GLY A 89 2.88 -3.96 -14.45
CA GLY A 89 1.56 -3.66 -13.92
C GLY A 89 0.61 -4.82 -13.75
N ARG A 90 1.09 -6.05 -13.94
CA ARG A 90 0.27 -7.26 -13.81
C ARG A 90 0.01 -7.66 -12.37
N VAL A 91 0.80 -7.14 -11.43
CA VAL A 91 0.70 -7.46 -10.01
C VAL A 91 0.62 -6.18 -9.20
N LEU A 92 -0.34 -6.12 -8.28
CA LEU A 92 -0.49 -5.09 -7.26
C LEU A 92 -0.47 -5.74 -5.88
N ALA A 93 0.42 -5.25 -5.02
CA ALA A 93 0.55 -5.66 -3.64
C ALA A 93 0.17 -4.47 -2.76
N LEU A 94 -0.80 -4.64 -1.85
CA LEU A 94 -1.29 -3.55 -1.03
C LEU A 94 -1.62 -3.99 0.40
N MET A 95 -1.44 -3.05 1.32
CA MET A 95 -1.81 -3.19 2.73
C MET A 95 -3.30 -2.98 3.03
N PRO A 96 -4.00 -1.98 2.44
CA PRO A 96 -5.44 -1.91 2.63
C PRO A 96 -6.13 -3.16 2.04
N HIS A 97 -7.25 -3.54 2.64
CA HIS A 97 -8.07 -4.68 2.24
C HIS A 97 -9.31 -4.20 1.46
N PRO A 98 -9.18 -3.81 0.17
CA PRO A 98 -10.30 -3.30 -0.60
C PRO A 98 -11.44 -4.32 -0.71
N GLU A 99 -11.13 -5.62 -0.64
CA GLU A 99 -12.11 -6.69 -0.65
C GLU A 99 -13.10 -6.63 0.52
N ARG A 100 -12.73 -5.96 1.62
CA ARG A 100 -13.61 -5.76 2.79
C ARG A 100 -14.54 -4.56 2.67
N THR A 101 -14.34 -3.70 1.67
CA THR A 101 -15.07 -2.43 1.51
C THR A 101 -15.60 -2.26 0.08
N ILE A 102 -15.91 -3.38 -0.59
CA ILE A 102 -16.45 -3.37 -1.96
C ILE A 102 -17.91 -2.90 -2.04
N MET A 103 -18.66 -3.02 -0.94
CA MET A 103 -20.06 -2.59 -0.84
C MET A 103 -20.21 -1.47 0.17
N ALA A 104 -21.16 -0.55 -0.07
CA ALA A 104 -21.46 0.55 0.84
C ALA A 104 -21.86 0.04 2.26
N ASP A 105 -22.64 -1.03 2.32
CA ASP A 105 -23.17 -1.58 3.58
C ASP A 105 -22.10 -2.12 4.55
N VAL A 106 -20.90 -2.45 4.04
CA VAL A 106 -19.79 -2.95 4.85
C VAL A 106 -18.76 -1.86 5.19
N ALA A 107 -18.92 -0.66 4.65
CA ALA A 107 -18.02 0.46 4.92
C ALA A 107 -18.40 1.16 6.24
N SER A 108 -17.39 1.49 7.06
CA SER A 108 -17.62 2.22 8.33
C SER A 108 -18.18 3.63 8.12
N TYR A 109 -17.92 4.23 6.96
CA TYR A 109 -18.44 5.54 6.57
C TYR A 109 -18.62 5.56 5.05
N VAL A 110 -19.79 6.01 4.62
CA VAL A 110 -20.11 6.29 3.23
C VAL A 110 -20.69 7.70 3.18
N PRO A 111 -20.17 8.61 2.33
CA PRO A 111 -20.75 9.92 2.20
C PRO A 111 -22.20 9.80 1.69
N PRO A 112 -23.10 10.70 2.09
CA PRO A 112 -24.46 10.71 1.53
C PRO A 112 -24.38 10.85 0.01
N TYR A 113 -25.30 10.21 -0.70
CA TYR A 113 -25.40 10.32 -2.14
C TYR A 113 -25.60 11.79 -2.54
N VAL A 114 -24.68 12.34 -3.33
CA VAL A 114 -24.79 13.66 -3.94
C VAL A 114 -24.88 13.46 -5.45
N PRO A 115 -26.03 13.72 -6.10
CA PRO A 115 -26.11 13.69 -7.56
C PRO A 115 -25.14 14.73 -8.14
N LEU A 116 -24.43 14.35 -9.20
CA LEU A 116 -23.55 15.24 -9.97
C LEU A 116 -24.35 16.29 -10.74
#